data_AF-A0A3Q2VWE4-F1
#
_entry.id   AF-A0A3Q2VWE4-F1
#
_cell.length_a   1.000
_cell.length_b   1.000
_cell.length_c   1.000
_cell.angle_alpha   90.00
_cell.angle_beta   90.00
_cell.angle_gamma   90.00
#
_symmetry.space_group_name_H-M   'P 1'
#
loop_
_entity.id
_entity.type
_entity.pdbx_description
1 polymer ?
#
loop_
_entity_poly.entity_id
_entity_poly.type
_entity_poly.pdbx_seq_one_letter_code
_entity_poly.pdbx_strand_id
1 'polypeptide(L)'
;MVETLAGCMFEDIQYADIQVEAAVGRGTFGVVFKAVWKGKDVAIKTIESDNERNAFLVELRQLSRVNHSNIVKLYGFCDNPVSI
;
A
#
# COMPACT_ATOMS: atom_id res chain seq x y z
N MET A 1 -2.35 -11.28 -13.85
CA MET A 1 -3.13 -10.45 -14.80
C MET A 1 -3.18 -9.07 -14.18
N VAL A 2 -2.45 -8.09 -14.72
CA VAL A 2 -2.37 -6.74 -14.15
C VAL A 2 -3.69 -6.03 -14.46
N GLU A 3 -4.59 -5.93 -13.49
CA GLU A 3 -5.82 -5.16 -13.65
C GLU A 3 -5.48 -3.68 -13.71
N THR A 4 -5.49 -3.14 -14.93
CA THR A 4 -5.17 -1.76 -15.22
C THR A 4 -6.44 -0.93 -15.10
N LEU A 5 -6.74 -0.41 -13.89
CA LEU A 5 -7.66 0.71 -13.76
C LEU A 5 -6.91 1.98 -14.20
N ALA A 6 -7.06 2.32 -15.49
CA ALA A 6 -6.69 3.60 -16.12
C ALA A 6 -5.27 4.12 -15.81
N GLY A 7 -4.24 3.55 -16.43
CA GLY A 7 -2.91 4.16 -16.55
C GLY A 7 -2.03 4.17 -15.28
N CYS A 8 -2.54 3.61 -14.18
CA CYS A 8 -1.81 3.50 -12.93
C CYS A 8 -1.05 2.17 -12.86
N MET A 9 0.27 2.20 -12.70
CA MET A 9 1.09 1.00 -12.55
C MET A 9 1.34 0.72 -11.05
N PHE A 10 0.47 -0.05 -10.42
CA PHE A 10 0.73 -0.68 -9.14
C PHE A 10 0.55 -2.20 -9.27
N GLU A 11 1.34 -2.95 -8.52
CA GLU A 11 1.34 -4.42 -8.57
C GLU A 11 0.33 -5.00 -7.56
N ASP A 12 -0.29 -6.11 -7.93
CA ASP A 12 -0.91 -7.01 -6.94
C ASP A 12 0.24 -7.77 -6.25
N ILE A 13 0.43 -7.51 -4.96
CA ILE A 13 1.53 -8.03 -4.15
C ILE A 13 0.99 -9.09 -3.20
N GLN A 14 1.63 -10.25 -3.22
CA GLN A 14 1.38 -11.26 -2.20
C GLN A 14 2.03 -10.82 -0.90
N TYR A 15 1.26 -10.68 0.17
CA TYR A 15 1.79 -10.23 1.47
C TYR A 15 2.92 -11.12 1.99
N ALA A 16 2.94 -12.41 1.62
CA ALA A 16 4.01 -13.35 1.94
C ALA A 16 5.38 -12.98 1.33
N ASP A 17 5.40 -12.17 0.27
CA ASP A 17 6.63 -11.68 -0.36
C ASP A 17 7.20 -10.43 0.34
N ILE A 18 6.51 -9.94 1.37
CA ILE A 18 6.88 -8.76 2.13
C ILE A 18 7.46 -9.18 3.48
N GLN A 19 8.71 -8.81 3.72
CA GLN A 19 9.33 -8.98 5.03
C GLN A 19 8.98 -7.78 5.91
N VAL A 20 7.93 -7.92 6.71
CA VAL A 20 7.49 -6.90 7.67
C VAL A 20 8.48 -6.80 8.83
N GLU A 21 8.87 -5.58 9.17
CA GLU A 21 9.76 -5.30 10.30
C GLU A 21 8.97 -4.75 11.50
N ALA A 22 8.96 -3.42 11.67
CA ALA A 22 8.40 -2.76 12.84
C ALA A 22 7.34 -1.73 12.45
N ALA A 23 6.36 -1.52 13.33
CA ALA A 23 5.43 -0.41 13.20
C ALA A 23 6.19 0.92 13.32
N VAL A 24 6.01 1.81 12.35
CA VAL A 24 6.64 3.14 12.34
C VAL A 24 5.67 4.25 12.73
N GLY A 25 4.36 3.99 12.63
CA GLY A 25 3.35 4.96 13.04
C GLY A 25 1.94 4.40 12.93
N ARG A 26 1.04 4.98 13.72
CA ARG A 26 -0.39 4.71 13.65
C ARG A 26 -1.11 6.01 13.31
N GLY A 27 -1.88 5.98 12.24
CA GLY A 27 -2.67 7.12 11.81
C GLY A 27 -4.13 6.96 12.22
N THR A 28 -4.98 7.83 11.66
CA THR A 28 -6.44 7.71 11.77
C THR A 28 -7.00 6.51 10.99
N PHE A 29 -6.22 5.95 10.06
CA PHE A 29 -6.64 4.90 9.14
C PHE A 29 -5.62 3.75 9.13
N GLY A 30 -5.52 3.07 10.27
CA GLY A 30 -4.62 1.94 10.46
C GLY A 30 -3.16 2.26 10.76
N VAL A 31 -2.29 1.28 10.48
CA VAL A 31 -0.89 1.24 10.94
C VAL A 31 0.05 1.19 9.74
N VAL A 32 1.16 1.93 9.83
CA VAL A 32 2.25 1.89 8.88
C VAL A 32 3.40 1.08 9.48
N PHE A 33 3.91 0.12 8.72
CA PHE A 33 5.06 -0.69 9.05
C PHE A 33 6.22 -0.40 8.10
N LYS A 34 7.45 -0.47 8.62
CA LYS A 34 8.64 -0.64 7.80
C LYS A 34 8.71 -2.08 7.31
N ALA A 35 9.11 -2.30 6.07
CA ALA A 35 9.27 -3.62 5.50
C ALA A 35 10.30 -3.63 4.36
N VAL A 36 10.64 -4.84 3.91
CA VAL A 36 11.45 -5.08 2.71
C VAL A 36 10.63 -5.86 1.69
N TRP A 37 10.59 -5.39 0.46
CA TRP A 37 9.96 -6.09 -0.68
C TRP A 37 10.88 -6.03 -1.90
N LYS A 38 11.13 -7.18 -2.54
CA LYS A 38 12.09 -7.32 -3.67
C LYS A 38 13.46 -6.68 -3.38
N GLY A 39 13.94 -6.79 -2.14
CA GLY A 39 15.22 -6.22 -1.70
C GLY A 39 15.23 -4.70 -1.53
N LYS A 40 14.06 -4.05 -1.53
CA LYS A 40 13.91 -2.60 -1.33
C LYS A 40 13.18 -2.31 -0.03
N ASP A 41 13.64 -1.31 0.71
CA ASP A 41 12.91 -0.75 1.84
C ASP A 41 11.60 -0.10 1.37
N VAL A 42 10.49 -0.52 1.96
CA VAL A 42 9.14 -0.03 1.69
C VAL A 42 8.40 0.29 2.99
N ALA A 43 7.35 1.09 2.86
CA ALA A 43 6.34 1.25 3.89
C ALA A 43 5.09 0.50 3.46
N ILE A 44 4.45 -0.20 4.40
CA ILE A 44 3.17 -0.87 4.20
C ILE A 44 2.16 -0.27 5.17
N LYS A 45 1.05 0.23 4.63
CA LYS A 45 -0.07 0.74 5.39
C LYS A 45 -1.21 -0.27 5.38
N THR A 46 -1.52 -0.82 6.56
CA THR A 46 -2.60 -1.79 6.76
C THR A 46 -3.82 -1.12 7.37
N ILE A 47 -5.02 -1.54 6.99
CA ILE A 47 -6.24 -1.19 7.74
C ILE A 47 -6.44 -2.14 8.94
N GLU A 48 -7.01 -1.63 10.02
CA GLU A 48 -7.30 -2.39 11.24
C GLU A 48 -8.79 -2.76 11.36
N SER A 49 -9.67 -2.12 10.59
CA SER A 49 -11.10 -2.46 10.55
C SER A 49 -11.74 -2.18 9.20
N ASP A 50 -12.84 -2.87 8.88
CA ASP A 50 -13.61 -2.64 7.65
C ASP A 50 -14.15 -1.21 7.54
N ASN A 51 -14.33 -0.49 8.65
CA ASN A 51 -14.75 0.91 8.65
C ASN A 51 -13.74 1.83 7.95
N GLU A 52 -12.47 1.43 7.88
CA GLU A 52 -11.39 2.19 7.22
C GLU A 52 -11.30 1.92 5.71
N ARG A 53 -12.01 0.90 5.20
CA ARG A 53 -11.93 0.44 3.82
C ARG A 53 -12.23 1.53 2.80
N ASN A 54 -13.21 2.39 3.07
CA ASN A 54 -13.54 3.50 2.16
C ASN A 54 -12.41 4.53 2.08
N ALA A 55 -11.82 4.91 3.21
CA ALA A 55 -10.69 5.85 3.24
C ALA A 55 -9.47 5.25 2.52
N PHE A 56 -9.23 3.96 2.73
CA PHE A 56 -8.20 3.21 2.04
C PHE A 56 -8.37 3.21 0.52
N LEU A 57 -9.58 2.91 0.01
CA LEU A 57 -9.85 2.91 -1.43
C LEU A 57 -9.69 4.30 -2.06
N VAL A 58 -10.03 5.37 -1.32
CA VAL A 58 -9.76 6.74 -1.75
C VAL A 58 -8.26 6.98 -1.87
N GLU A 59 -7.48 6.62 -0.86
CA GLU A 59 -6.02 6.77 -0.86
C GLU A 59 -5.35 5.97 -1.98
N LEU A 60 -5.72 4.69 -2.13
CA LEU A 60 -5.27 3.83 -3.23
C LEU A 60 -5.52 4.50 -4.58
N ARG A 61 -6.74 5.02 -4.82
CA ARG A 61 -7.10 5.71 -6.06
C ARG A 61 -6.32 7.01 -6.28
N GLN A 62 -6.03 7.77 -5.22
CA GLN A 62 -5.28 9.02 -5.36
C GLN A 62 -3.81 8.76 -5.65
N LEU A 63 -3.19 7.83 -4.91
CA LEU A 63 -1.78 7.50 -5.10
C LEU A 63 -1.52 6.75 -6.40
N SER A 64 -2.45 5.90 -6.85
CA SER A 64 -2.29 5.18 -8.12
C SER A 64 -2.12 6.14 -9.30
N ARG A 65 -2.76 7.31 -9.26
CA ARG A 65 -2.76 8.32 -10.33
C ARG A 65 -1.54 9.24 -10.34
N VAL A 66 -0.66 9.13 -9.35
CA VAL A 66 0.46 10.05 -9.16
C VAL A 66 1.79 9.33 -9.29
N ASN A 67 2.65 9.85 -10.16
CA ASN A 67 4.02 9.39 -10.32
C ASN A 67 4.94 10.61 -10.48
N HIS A 68 5.43 11.12 -9.35
CA HIS A 68 6.23 12.35 -9.30
C HIS A 68 7.34 12.21 -8.25
N SER A 69 8.51 12.81 -8.47
CA SER A 69 9.68 12.68 -7.57
C SER A 69 9.46 13.19 -6.15
N ASN A 70 8.54 14.16 -5.98
CA ASN A 70 8.21 14.79 -4.70
C ASN A 70 6.94 14.24 -4.04
N ILE A 71 6.37 13.15 -4.57
CA ILE A 71 5.16 12.52 -4.02
C ILE A 71 5.47 11.05 -3.79
N VAL A 72 4.95 10.49 -2.70
CA VAL A 72 5.21 9.09 -2.35
C VAL A 72 4.72 8.19 -3.48
N LYS A 73 5.52 7.18 -3.82
CA LYS A 73 5.19 6.23 -4.87
C LYS A 73 4.42 5.05 -4.30
N LEU A 74 3.25 4.78 -4.86
CA LEU A 74 2.55 3.51 -4.66
C LEU A 74 3.24 2.43 -5.49
N TYR A 75 3.67 1.35 -4.85
CA TYR A 75 4.25 0.19 -5.55
C TYR A 75 3.19 -0.86 -5.87
N GLY A 76 2.27 -1.10 -4.95
CA GLY A 76 1.31 -2.16 -5.08
C GLY A 76 0.29 -2.15 -3.98
N PHE A 77 -0.46 -3.23 -3.95
CA PHE A 77 -1.56 -3.45 -3.03
C PHE A 77 -1.59 -4.95 -2.67
N CYS A 78 -1.94 -5.28 -1.43
CA CYS A 78 -2.21 -6.65 -1.00
C CYS A 78 -3.68 -6.76 -0.58
N ASP A 79 -4.36 -7.82 -1.00
CA ASP A 79 -5.75 -8.09 -0.62
C ASP A 79 -5.91 -8.65 0.81
N ASN A 80 -4.91 -9.37 1.32
CA ASN A 80 -4.99 -10.04 2.62
C ASN A 80 -3.64 -10.11 3.35
N PRO A 81 -3.44 -9.33 4.43
CA PRO A 81 -4.31 -8.24 4.87
C PRO A 81 -4.33 -7.08 3.85
N VAL A 82 -5.46 -6.38 3.79
CA VAL A 82 -5.67 -5.20 2.95
C VAL A 82 -4.61 -4.14 3.26
N SER A 83 -3.70 -3.88 2.32
CA SER A 83 -2.59 -2.95 2.50
C SER A 83 -2.04 -2.34 1.20
N ILE A 84 -1.45 -1.14 1.29
CA ILE A 84 -0.73 -0.44 0.21
C ILE A 84 0.67 -0.02 0.64
#